data_AF-A0A7Y1VAP2-F1
#
_entry.id   AF-A0A7Y1VAP2-F1
#
_cell.length_a   1.000
_cell.length_b   1.000
_cell.length_c   1.000
_cell.angle_alpha   90.00
_cell.angle_beta   90.00
_cell.angle_gamma   90.00
#
_symmetry.space_group_name_H-M   'P 1'
#
loop_
_entity.id
_entity.type
_entity.pdbx_description
1 polymer ?
#
loop_
_entity_poly.entity_id
_entity_poly.type
_entity_poly.pdbx_seq_one_letter_code
_entity_poly.pdbx_strand_id
1 'polypeptide(L)'
;MAKRAAPEVNAGSMADIAFLLLIFFLVTTTIETDSGLNRKLPPMEETEPPIIKQKNIFQLSVNKNDQLFLKSSGNDGEVVELKNLRKLAVAFLDNGGGQGDEACSFCQGKRDPRSSDNP
;
A
#
# COMPACT_ATOMS: atom_id res chain seq x y z
N MET A 1 -18.09 -12.86 73.65
CA MET A 1 -18.55 -12.21 72.41
C MET A 1 -18.20 -13.11 71.24
N ALA A 2 -19.18 -13.62 70.51
CA ALA A 2 -18.96 -14.54 69.39
C ALA A 2 -18.32 -13.78 68.22
N LYS A 3 -17.12 -14.21 67.81
CA LYS A 3 -16.43 -13.71 66.62
C LYS A 3 -17.26 -14.15 65.41
N ARG A 4 -17.97 -13.20 64.76
CA ARG A 4 -18.61 -13.47 63.46
C ARG A 4 -17.49 -13.75 62.45
N ALA A 5 -17.37 -15.01 62.01
CA ALA A 5 -16.49 -15.36 60.92
C ALA A 5 -16.88 -14.54 59.68
N ALA A 6 -15.90 -13.98 58.98
CA ALA A 6 -16.16 -13.26 57.74
C ALA A 6 -16.88 -14.20 56.76
N PRO A 7 -17.90 -13.72 56.03
CA PRO A 7 -18.63 -14.57 55.09
C PRO A 7 -17.66 -15.11 54.03
N GLU A 8 -17.54 -16.43 53.95
CA GLU A 8 -16.78 -17.10 52.91
C GLU A 8 -17.45 -16.86 51.57
N VAL A 9 -16.72 -16.20 50.68
CA VAL A 9 -17.14 -15.97 49.30
C VAL A 9 -16.81 -17.23 48.52
N ASN A 10 -17.75 -17.73 47.71
CA ASN A 10 -17.52 -18.94 46.90
C ASN A 10 -16.43 -18.67 45.86
N ALA A 11 -15.20 -19.07 46.16
CA ALA A 11 -14.03 -18.89 45.30
C ALA A 11 -14.15 -19.66 43.99
N GLY A 12 -14.90 -20.77 43.96
CA GLY A 12 -15.16 -21.53 42.74
C GLY A 12 -16.00 -20.74 41.75
N SER A 13 -17.10 -20.13 42.20
CA SER A 13 -17.98 -19.32 41.35
C SER A 13 -17.31 -18.03 40.85
N MET A 14 -16.46 -17.39 41.67
CA MET A 14 -15.68 -16.24 41.23
C MET A 14 -14.60 -16.61 40.22
N ALA A 15 -13.93 -17.75 40.40
CA ALA A 15 -12.91 -18.23 39.47
C ALA A 15 -13.51 -18.55 38.10
N ASP A 16 -14.68 -19.19 38.05
CA ASP A 16 -15.34 -19.56 36.78
C ASP A 16 -15.73 -18.33 35.95
N ILE A 17 -16.31 -17.31 36.61
CA ILE A 17 -16.69 -16.06 35.94
C ILE A 17 -15.45 -15.32 35.42
N ALA A 18 -14.38 -15.25 36.22
CA ALA A 18 -13.14 -14.61 35.79
C ALA A 18 -12.49 -15.34 34.60
N PHE A 19 -12.55 -16.68 34.59
CA PHE A 19 -11.96 -17.50 33.53
C PHE A 19 -12.74 -17.37 32.21
N LEU A 20 -14.07 -17.37 32.26
CA LEU A 20 -14.92 -17.12 31.10
C LEU A 20 -14.71 -15.72 30.51
N LEU A 21 -14.56 -14.69 31.34
CA LEU A 21 -14.27 -13.35 30.88
C LEU A 21 -12.89 -13.24 30.21
N LEU A 22 -11.89 -13.95 30.73
CA LEU A 22 -10.56 -14.00 30.10
C LEU A 22 -10.60 -14.67 28.72
N ILE A 23 -11.30 -15.80 28.59
CA ILE A 23 -11.49 -16.46 27.29
C ILE A 23 -12.28 -15.55 26.34
N PHE A 24 -13.34 -14.90 26.83
CA PHE A 24 -14.12 -13.95 26.04
C PHE A 24 -13.23 -12.83 25.50
N PHE A 25 -12.43 -12.19 26.35
CA PHE A 25 -11.51 -11.16 25.90
C PHE A 25 -10.48 -11.73 24.93
N LEU A 26 -9.85 -12.87 25.22
CA LEU A 26 -8.85 -13.49 24.34
C LEU A 26 -9.41 -13.85 22.94
N VAL A 27 -10.64 -14.37 22.88
CA VAL A 27 -11.28 -14.81 21.63
C VAL A 27 -11.88 -13.65 20.84
N THR A 28 -12.33 -12.59 21.52
CA THR A 28 -12.94 -11.43 20.86
C THR A 28 -11.95 -10.29 20.59
N THR A 29 -10.76 -10.30 21.20
CA THR A 29 -9.67 -9.41 20.80
C THR A 29 -9.19 -9.78 19.41
N THR A 30 -9.62 -9.01 18.41
CA THR A 30 -8.98 -8.98 17.11
C THR A 30 -7.75 -8.07 17.19
N ILE A 31 -6.57 -8.60 16.88
CA ILE A 31 -5.42 -7.74 16.58
C ILE A 31 -5.63 -7.29 15.14
N GLU A 32 -6.15 -6.07 14.96
CA GLU A 32 -6.20 -5.41 13.67
C GLU A 32 -4.76 -5.36 13.12
N THR A 33 -4.49 -6.09 12.04
CA THR A 33 -3.21 -5.96 11.34
C THR A 33 -3.28 -4.69 10.51
N ASP A 34 -2.40 -3.73 10.80
CA ASP A 34 -2.22 -2.57 9.92
C ASP A 34 -1.87 -3.07 8.52
N SER A 35 -2.85 -3.04 7.60
CA SER A 35 -2.62 -3.36 6.21
C SER A 35 -1.94 -2.17 5.55
N GLY A 36 -0.67 -2.34 5.19
CA GLY A 36 0.12 -1.29 4.54
C GLY A 36 1.20 -1.84 3.64
N LEU A 37 1.72 -0.99 2.75
CA LEU A 37 2.89 -1.34 1.94
C LEU A 37 4.14 -1.20 2.80
N ASN A 38 4.86 -2.31 3.02
CA ASN A 38 6.13 -2.26 3.73
C ASN A 38 7.15 -1.54 2.83
N ARG A 39 7.54 -0.31 3.18
CA ARG A 39 8.49 0.50 2.42
C ARG A 39 9.73 0.74 3.25
N LYS A 40 10.88 0.38 2.69
CA LYS A 40 12.17 0.86 3.19
C LYS A 40 12.38 2.26 2.64
N LEU A 41 12.52 3.24 3.53
CA LEU A 41 12.90 4.59 3.12
C LEU A 41 14.33 4.55 2.55
N PRO A 42 14.60 5.27 1.45
CA PRO A 42 15.97 5.43 0.97
C PRO A 42 16.82 6.17 2.02
N PRO A 43 18.15 5.95 2.04
CA PRO A 43 19.05 6.73 2.88
C PRO A 43 18.92 8.22 2.53
N MET A 44 19.15 9.09 3.51
CA MET A 44 19.26 10.53 3.25
C MET A 44 20.61 10.79 2.58
N GLU A 45 20.58 11.19 1.31
CA GLU A 45 21.74 11.67 0.57
C GLU A 45 21.66 13.20 0.46
N GLU A 46 22.80 13.90 0.60
CA GLU A 46 22.89 15.36 0.44
C GLU A 46 22.99 15.81 -1.03
N THR A 47 22.85 14.88 -1.98
CA THR A 47 22.91 15.15 -3.41
C THR A 47 21.62 15.82 -3.88
N GLU A 48 21.74 16.79 -4.79
CA GLU A 48 20.55 17.37 -5.43
C GLU A 48 19.82 16.28 -6.23
N PRO A 49 18.49 16.14 -6.07
CA PRO A 49 17.74 15.14 -6.80
C PRO A 49 17.84 15.43 -8.31
N PRO A 50 18.00 14.40 -9.14
CA PRO A 50 18.12 14.58 -10.58
C PRO A 50 16.83 15.19 -11.16
N ILE A 51 16.96 15.93 -12.27
CA ILE A 51 15.81 16.49 -12.99
C ILE A 51 15.00 15.33 -13.59
N ILE A 52 13.84 15.05 -13.01
CA ILE A 52 12.92 14.01 -13.51
C ILE A 52 12.13 14.58 -14.69
N LYS A 53 12.18 13.89 -15.84
CA LYS A 53 11.37 14.25 -17.01
C LYS A 53 9.91 13.91 -16.78
N GLN A 54 9.01 14.87 -17.03
CA GLN A 54 7.56 14.65 -16.88
C GLN A 54 7.03 13.50 -17.76
N LYS A 55 7.72 13.20 -18.87
CA LYS A 55 7.37 12.06 -19.73
C LYS A 55 7.57 10.68 -19.10
N ASN A 56 8.40 10.59 -18.07
CA ASN A 56 8.67 9.33 -17.36
C ASN A 56 7.83 9.22 -16.08
N ILE A 57 6.85 10.10 -15.88
CA ILE A 57 5.96 10.08 -14.71
C ILE A 57 4.65 9.39 -15.08
N PHE A 58 4.38 8.28 -14.40
CA PHE A 58 3.10 7.57 -14.44
C PHE A 58 2.31 7.90 -13.18
N GLN A 59 1.48 8.94 -13.23
CA GLN A 59 0.77 9.45 -12.06
C GLN A 59 -0.57 8.75 -11.88
N LEU A 60 -0.78 8.16 -10.71
CA LEU A 60 -2.04 7.56 -10.29
C LEU A 60 -2.68 8.39 -9.19
N SER A 61 -3.99 8.63 -9.31
CA SER A 61 -4.79 9.29 -8.29
C SER A 61 -6.01 8.45 -7.99
N VAL A 62 -6.27 8.22 -6.70
CA VAL A 62 -7.43 7.45 -6.23
C VAL A 62 -8.38 8.39 -5.52
N ASN A 63 -9.65 8.34 -5.85
CA ASN A 63 -10.67 9.15 -5.19
C ASN A 63 -11.44 8.35 -4.13
N LYS A 64 -12.39 9.00 -3.46
CA LYS A 64 -13.25 8.38 -2.41
C LYS A 64 -14.18 7.28 -2.93
N ASN A 65 -14.35 7.17 -4.25
CA ASN A 65 -15.20 6.18 -4.90
C ASN A 65 -14.37 5.01 -5.45
N ASP A 66 -13.12 4.84 -4.99
CA ASP A 66 -12.16 3.84 -5.46
C ASP A 66 -11.87 3.90 -6.97
N GLN A 67 -12.12 5.04 -7.61
CA GLN A 67 -11.81 5.23 -9.02
C GLN A 67 -10.35 5.63 -9.18
N LEU A 68 -9.69 4.98 -10.14
CA LEU A 68 -8.30 5.26 -10.49
C LEU A 68 -8.27 6.23 -11.67
N PHE A 69 -7.69 7.40 -11.46
CA PHE A 69 -7.37 8.33 -12.51
C PHE A 69 -5.89 8.22 -12.85
N LEU A 70 -5.60 7.85 -14.09
CA LEU A 70 -4.25 7.71 -14.61
C LEU A 70 -3.90 8.93 -15.46
N LYS A 71 -2.76 9.56 -15.17
CA LYS A 71 -2.15 10.59 -16.01
C LYS A 71 -0.75 10.15 -16.43
N SER A 72 -0.51 10.19 -17.73
CA SER A 72 0.78 9.88 -18.35
C SER A 72 1.04 10.90 -19.45
N SER A 73 2.31 11.19 -19.73
CA SER A 73 2.66 12.08 -20.83
C SER A 73 2.21 11.45 -22.15
N GLY A 74 1.39 12.20 -22.90
CA GLY A 74 0.71 11.73 -24.11
C GLY A 74 -0.81 11.56 -23.98
N ASN A 75 -1.37 11.55 -22.75
CA ASN A 75 -2.81 11.50 -22.51
C ASN A 75 -3.24 12.59 -21.50
N ASP A 76 -4.41 13.20 -21.75
CA ASP A 76 -5.01 14.22 -20.86
C ASP A 76 -5.58 13.65 -19.54
N GLY A 77 -5.35 12.35 -19.32
CA GLY A 77 -5.76 11.59 -18.16
C GLY A 77 -7.06 10.80 -18.41
N GLU A 78 -7.14 9.59 -17.87
CA GLU A 78 -8.26 8.69 -18.08
C GLU A 78 -8.61 7.92 -16.80
N VAL A 79 -9.89 7.56 -16.66
CA VAL A 79 -10.33 6.66 -15.59
C VAL A 79 -10.05 5.23 -16.01
N VAL A 80 -9.31 4.50 -15.18
CA VAL A 80 -8.81 3.16 -15.50
C VAL A 80 -9.37 2.15 -14.51
N GLU A 81 -9.78 0.98 -15.01
CA GLU A 81 -10.11 -0.14 -14.13
C GLU A 81 -8.85 -0.79 -13.56
N LEU A 82 -8.90 -1.22 -12.30
CA LEU A 82 -7.79 -1.87 -11.61
C LEU A 82 -7.20 -3.06 -12.39
N LYS A 83 -8.04 -3.82 -13.11
CA LYS A 83 -7.62 -4.96 -13.95
C LYS A 83 -6.67 -4.55 -15.09
N ASN A 84 -6.85 -3.34 -15.62
CA ASN A 84 -6.07 -2.82 -16.74
C ASN A 84 -4.79 -2.10 -16.27
N LEU A 85 -4.75 -1.64 -15.01
CA LEU A 85 -3.65 -0.86 -14.47
C LEU A 85 -2.29 -1.54 -14.67
N ARG A 86 -2.19 -2.83 -14.35
CA ARG A 86 -0.93 -3.59 -14.50
C ARG A 86 -0.45 -3.60 -15.95
N LYS A 87 -1.36 -3.82 -16.90
CA LYS A 87 -1.03 -3.88 -18.33
C LYS A 87 -0.54 -2.51 -18.82
N LEU A 88 -1.21 -1.44 -18.41
CA LEU A 88 -0.85 -0.07 -18.77
C LEU A 88 0.50 0.35 -18.15
N ALA A 89 0.74 0.01 -16.89
CA ALA A 89 2.00 0.29 -16.22
C ALA A 89 3.17 -0.44 -16.89
N VAL A 90 3.01 -1.72 -17.24
CA VAL A 90 4.04 -2.48 -17.97
C VAL A 90 4.27 -1.88 -19.37
N ALA A 91 3.21 -1.55 -20.10
CA ALA A 91 3.34 -0.94 -21.43
C ALA A 91 4.03 0.43 -21.38
N PHE A 92 3.81 1.19 -20.30
CA PHE A 92 4.53 2.44 -20.06
C PHE A 92 6.00 2.17 -19.71
N LEU A 93 6.31 1.34 -18.73
CA LEU A 93 7.71 1.06 -18.37
C LEU A 93 8.52 0.46 -19.54
N ASP A 94 7.89 -0.40 -20.35
CA ASP A 94 8.54 -1.08 -21.47
C ASP A 94 8.51 -0.27 -22.79
N ASN A 95 8.00 0.98 -22.81
CA ASN A 95 7.83 1.74 -24.05
C ASN A 95 9.17 1.96 -24.80
N GLY A 96 10.21 2.44 -24.12
CA GLY A 96 11.54 2.61 -24.71
C GLY A 96 11.65 3.74 -25.75
N GLY A 97 10.93 4.86 -25.58
CA GLY A 97 10.92 5.98 -26.54
C GLY A 97 12.15 6.89 -26.51
N GLY A 98 13.12 6.64 -25.62
CA GLY A 98 14.33 7.44 -25.47
C GLY A 98 15.30 7.30 -26.63
N GLN A 99 16.15 8.33 -26.83
CA GLN A 99 17.18 8.36 -27.87
C GLN A 99 18.56 8.64 -27.24
N GLY A 100 19.62 8.17 -27.88
CA GLY A 100 20.99 8.35 -27.39
C GLY A 100 21.22 7.65 -26.05
N ASP A 101 21.67 8.41 -25.05
CA ASP A 101 21.98 7.91 -23.70
C ASP A 101 20.74 7.39 -22.96
N GLU A 102 19.54 7.77 -23.41
CA GLU A 102 18.26 7.34 -22.83
C GLU A 102 17.62 6.17 -23.58
N ALA A 103 18.28 5.67 -24.63
CA ALA A 103 17.76 4.57 -25.42
C ALA A 103 17.73 3.28 -24.61
N CYS A 104 16.57 2.65 -24.55
CA CYS A 104 16.39 1.38 -23.86
C CYS A 104 16.69 0.21 -24.80
N SER A 105 17.79 -0.50 -24.56
CA SER A 105 18.23 -1.65 -25.38
C SER A 105 17.40 -2.92 -25.18
N PHE A 106 16.81 -3.08 -23.99
CA PHE A 106 16.04 -4.27 -23.59
C PHE A 106 14.52 -4.06 -23.65
N CYS A 107 14.06 -2.84 -23.92
CA CYS A 107 12.63 -2.53 -24.00
C CYS A 107 12.02 -3.12 -25.28
N GLN A 108 10.86 -3.77 -25.13
CA GLN A 108 10.12 -4.44 -26.21
C GLN A 108 8.84 -3.71 -26.62
N GLY A 109 8.55 -2.57 -26.01
CA GLY A 109 7.38 -1.76 -26.30
C GLY A 109 7.44 -0.99 -27.62
N LYS A 110 6.46 -0.09 -27.79
CA LYS A 110 6.18 0.57 -29.08
C LYS A 110 7.18 1.66 -29.47
N ARG A 111 8.05 2.08 -28.54
CA ARG A 111 8.98 3.19 -28.70
C ARG A 111 8.29 4.47 -29.16
N ASP A 112 7.08 4.72 -28.65
CA ASP A 112 6.32 5.92 -28.97
C ASP A 112 7.05 7.14 -28.36
N PRO A 113 7.50 8.13 -29.16
CA PRO A 113 8.20 9.31 -28.65
C PRO A 113 7.34 10.19 -27.73
N ARG A 114 6.02 10.02 -27.76
CA ARG A 114 5.08 10.77 -26.92
C ARG A 114 4.84 10.13 -25.55
N SER A 115 5.32 8.90 -25.35
CA SER A 115 5.23 8.18 -24.07
C SER A 115 6.61 8.18 -23.36
N SER A 116 6.83 7.28 -22.42
CA SER A 116 8.04 7.19 -21.59
C SER A 116 9.29 6.79 -22.37
N ASP A 117 10.43 7.31 -21.94
CA ASP A 117 11.71 7.05 -22.59
C ASP A 117 12.29 5.69 -22.24
N ASN A 118 12.28 5.36 -20.95
CA ASN A 118 12.87 4.18 -20.35
C ASN A 118 12.22 3.93 -18.97
N PRO A 119 12.34 2.70 -18.44
CA PRO A 119 11.91 2.35 -17.09
C PRO A 119 12.72 3.06 -16.00
#